data_AF-A0A838WFN0-F1
#
_entry.id   AF-A0A838WFN0-F1
#
_cell.length_a   1.000
_cell.length_b   1.000
_cell.length_c   1.000
_cell.angle_alpha   90.00
_cell.angle_beta   90.00
_cell.angle_gamma   90.00
#
_symmetry.space_group_name_H-M   'P 1'
#
loop_
_entity.id
_entity.type
_entity.pdbx_description
1 polymer ?
#
loop_
_entity_poly.entity_id
_entity_poly.type
_entity_poly.pdbx_seq_one_letter_code
_entity_poly.pdbx_strand_id
1 'polypeptide(L)' 'TEGPAAAAGEVGRQGRLLPGYHADLVAWDRDPLAASPDELLEMSCILTVAGGEIVHKHESASR' A
#
# COMPACT_ATOMS: atom_id res chain seq x y z
N THR A 1 7.29 -1.23 4.19
CA THR A 1 7.05 -2.14 5.34
C THR A 1 8.31 -2.24 6.20
N GLU A 2 8.24 -2.83 7.40
CA GLU A 2 9.32 -2.76 8.41
C GLU A 2 10.64 -3.40 7.99
N GLY A 3 10.61 -4.61 7.42
CA GLY A 3 11.83 -5.34 7.02
C GLY A 3 12.69 -4.56 6.01
N PRO A 4 12.13 -4.11 4.88
CA PRO A 4 12.85 -3.26 3.92
C PRO A 4 13.32 -1.93 4.52
N ALA A 5 12.51 -1.30 5.37
CA ALA A 5 12.91 -0.05 6.04
C ALA A 5 14.14 -0.25 6.95
N ALA A 6 14.17 -1.35 7.71
CA ALA A 6 15.33 -1.75 8.51
C ALA A 6 16.57 -2.02 7.64
N ALA A 7 16.42 -2.79 6.56
CA ALA A 7 17.51 -3.09 5.65
C ALA A 7 18.09 -1.83 4.97
N ALA A 8 17.26 -0.82 4.71
CA ALA A 8 17.66 0.46 4.13
C ALA A 8 18.18 1.50 5.15
N GLY A 9 18.13 1.21 6.47
CA GLY A 9 18.48 2.19 7.50
C GLY A 9 17.45 3.30 7.70
N GLU A 10 16.22 3.10 7.23
CA GLU A 10 15.15 4.12 7.16
C GLU A 10 14.05 3.91 8.23
N VAL A 11 14.39 3.18 9.30
CA VAL A 11 13.53 3.03 10.48
C VAL A 11 13.29 4.39 11.11
N GLY A 12 12.02 4.71 11.41
CA GLY A 12 11.63 6.04 11.91
C GLY A 12 11.19 7.01 10.82
N ARG A 13 11.39 6.66 9.54
CA ARG A 13 10.95 7.44 8.38
C ARG A 13 9.94 6.70 7.53
N GLN A 14 10.11 5.39 7.34
CA GLN A 14 9.18 4.56 6.55
C GLN A 14 8.97 3.19 7.20
N GLY A 15 8.08 2.40 6.59
CA GLY A 15 7.85 1.01 6.99
C GLY A 15 6.69 0.78 7.95
N ARG A 16 6.12 1.84 8.52
CA ARG A 16 4.89 1.86 9.33
C ARG A 16 4.01 3.03 8.91
N LEU A 17 2.70 2.91 9.14
CA LEU A 17 1.75 4.01 8.99
C LEU A 17 1.50 4.66 10.36
N LEU A 18 2.34 5.65 10.70
CA LEU A 18 2.28 6.39 11.96
C LEU A 18 2.55 7.88 11.69
N PRO A 19 2.07 8.79 12.56
CA PRO A 19 2.43 10.20 12.45
C PRO A 19 3.96 10.40 12.42
N GLY A 20 4.44 11.27 11.52
CA GLY A 20 5.87 11.54 11.31
C GLY A 20 6.58 10.61 10.32
N TYR A 21 5.94 9.52 9.89
CA TYR A 21 6.46 8.65 8.82
C TYR A 21 5.95 9.10 7.45
N HIS A 22 6.62 8.66 6.38
CA HIS A 22 6.14 8.81 5.02
C HIS A 22 4.77 8.15 4.87
N ALA A 23 3.84 8.88 4.23
CA ALA A 23 2.51 8.39 3.90
C ALA A 23 2.55 7.48 2.64
N ASP A 24 3.38 6.45 2.70
CA ASP A 24 3.53 5.46 1.65
C ASP A 24 2.57 4.29 1.91
N LEU A 25 1.51 4.19 1.11
CA LEU A 25 0.51 3.13 1.24
C LEU A 25 -0.04 2.67 -0.10
N VAL A 26 -0.58 1.46 -0.09
CA VAL A 26 -1.35 0.88 -1.19
C VAL A 26 -2.70 0.43 -0.65
N ALA A 27 -3.76 0.65 -1.41
CA ALA A 27 -5.06 0.06 -1.14
C ALA A 27 -5.39 -0.95 -2.24
N TRP A 28 -5.94 -2.08 -1.82
CA TRP A 28 -6.37 -3.17 -2.68
C TRP A 28 -7.89 -3.19 -2.81
N ASP A 29 -8.39 -3.80 -3.88
CA ASP A 29 -9.83 -4.00 -4.10
C ASP A 29 -10.47 -5.02 -3.13
N ARG A 30 -9.66 -5.80 -2.42
CA ARG A 30 -10.06 -6.78 -1.39
C ARG A 30 -9.00 -6.93 -0.31
N ASP A 31 -9.33 -7.59 0.80
CA ASP A 31 -8.39 -7.84 1.90
C ASP A 31 -7.43 -9.01 1.56
N PRO A 32 -6.12 -8.76 1.38
CA PRO A 32 -5.16 -9.82 1.07
C PRO A 32 -4.96 -10.81 2.22
N LEU A 33 -5.37 -10.48 3.46
CA LEU A 33 -5.26 -11.38 4.60
C LEU A 33 -6.44 -12.36 4.70
N ALA A 34 -7.53 -12.08 3.98
CA ALA A 34 -8.73 -12.92 3.93
C ALA A 34 -8.91 -13.64 2.58
N ALA A 35 -8.24 -13.17 1.52
CA ALA A 35 -8.33 -13.72 0.18
C ALA A 35 -7.73 -15.13 0.06
N SER A 36 -8.38 -15.98 -0.73
CA SER A 36 -7.82 -17.27 -1.18
C SER A 36 -6.67 -17.07 -2.17
N PRO A 37 -5.85 -18.11 -2.45
CA PRO A 37 -4.76 -18.01 -3.42
C PRO A 37 -5.20 -17.54 -4.82
N ASP A 38 -6.34 -18.02 -5.31
CA ASP A 38 -6.86 -17.62 -6.63
C ASP A 38 -7.33 -16.15 -6.59
N GLU A 39 -8.01 -15.74 -5.52
CA GLU A 39 -8.42 -14.35 -5.34
C GLU A 39 -7.22 -13.40 -5.22
N LEU A 40 -6.13 -13.83 -4.57
CA LEU A 40 -4.86 -13.07 -4.45
C LEU A 40 -4.26 -12.78 -5.83
N LEU A 41 -4.31 -13.75 -6.75
CA LEU A 41 -3.80 -13.59 -8.12
C LEU A 41 -4.61 -12.60 -8.95
N GLU A 42 -5.90 -12.45 -8.64
CA GLU A 42 -6.81 -11.53 -9.31
C GLU A 42 -6.93 -10.16 -8.63
N MET A 43 -6.19 -9.93 -7.53
CA MET A 43 -6.24 -8.66 -6.80
C MET A 43 -5.73 -7.49 -7.63
N SER A 44 -6.41 -6.36 -7.48
CA SER A 44 -6.03 -5.11 -8.13
C SER A 44 -5.67 -4.04 -7.11
N CYS A 45 -4.57 -3.34 -7.36
CA CYS A 45 -4.28 -2.10 -6.65
C CYS A 45 -5.27 -1.03 -7.10
N ILE A 46 -5.99 -0.42 -6.16
CA ILE A 46 -6.97 0.64 -6.46
C ILE A 46 -6.44 2.04 -6.15
N LEU A 47 -5.41 2.14 -5.32
CA LEU A 47 -4.78 3.39 -4.92
C LEU A 47 -3.34 3.15 -4.51
N THR A 48 -2.42 3.99 -4.99
CA THR A 48 -1.05 4.10 -4.47
C THR A 48 -0.82 5.54 -4.05
N VAL A 49 -0.37 5.72 -2.80
CA VAL A 49 0.12 6.99 -2.27
C VAL A 49 1.61 6.85 -1.98
N ALA A 50 2.40 7.80 -2.45
CA ALA A 50 3.83 7.87 -2.19
C ALA A 50 4.18 9.28 -1.70
N GLY A 51 4.82 9.38 -0.53
CA GLY A 51 5.17 10.64 0.11
C GLY A 51 3.98 11.53 0.45
N GLY A 52 2.76 10.98 0.52
CA GLY A 52 1.51 11.73 0.69
C GLY A 52 0.80 12.12 -0.61
N GLU A 53 1.41 11.86 -1.76
CA GLU A 53 0.82 12.16 -3.08
C GLU A 53 0.19 10.92 -3.69
N ILE A 54 -1.00 11.07 -4.28
CA ILE A 54 -1.64 9.99 -5.04
C ILE A 54 -0.89 9.86 -6.38
N VAL A 55 -0.13 8.79 -6.52
CA VAL A 55 0.67 8.51 -7.74
C VAL A 55 -0.01 7.50 -8.67
N HIS A 56 -0.98 6.74 -8.14
CA HIS A 56 -1.83 5.86 -8.92
C HIS A 56 -3.21 5.80 -8.28
N LYS A 57 -4.24 5.82 -9.12
CA LYS A 57 -5.61 5.60 -8.70
C LYS A 57 -6.32 4.85 -9.82
N HIS A 58 -6.93 3.73 -9.48
CA HIS A 58 -7.79 3.02 -10.39
C HIS A 58 -9.08 3.82 -10.55
N GLU A 59 -9.39 4.27 -11.78
CA GLU A 59 -10.68 4.87 -12.06
C GLU A 59 -11.74 3.77 -12.04
N SER A 60 -12.48 3.66 -10.94
CA SER A 60 -13.74 2.96 -10.97
C SER A 60 -14.67 3.74 -11.89
N ALA A 61 -15.11 3.15 -13.01
CA ALA A 61 -16.22 3.71 -13.77
C ALA A 61 -17.38 3.94 -12.80
N SER A 62 -17.72 5.21 -12.56
CA SER A 62 -18.89 5.58 -11.76
C SER A 62 -20.09 4.85 -12.37
N ARG A 63 -20.70 3.95 -11.59
CA ARG A 63 -22.07 3.50 -11.85
C ARG A 63 -23.03 4.46 -11.19
#